data_AF-A0AAP0KYG0-F1
#
_entry.id   AF-A0AAP0KYG0-F1
#
_cell.length_a   1.000
_cell.length_b   1.000
_cell.length_c   1.000
_cell.angle_alpha   90.00
_cell.angle_beta   90.00
_cell.angle_gamma   90.00
#
_symmetry.space_group_name_H-M   'P 1'
#
loop_
_entity.id
_entity.type
_entity.pdbx_description
1 polymer ?
#
loop_
_entity_poly.entity_id
_entity_poly.type
_entity_poly.pdbx_seq_one_letter_code
_entity_poly.pdbx_strand_id
1 'polypeptide(L)'
;MEKAMNRQQVLLQHLRPSSSLSHLGDHSAISASTCAAGDSSAYQRTSVFGDDVVIVAAHRTPICKSRRGGFKDTYADDLLAPVLKAVIEKTNLDPSEVGDIVVGTVLAPGSQRASECRMAAFFAGFPETVPIRTVNRQCSSGLQAVADVAAAIKAGFYDIGIGAGLESMTLNQVAWDSTINPKAQSIQKAQDCLLPMGITSENVAHRFGVTRQEQDQAAVESHRKAAAANASGKFKDEIVPVATKLVDPKTGDEKPIVVSVDDGIRANTNLSGLAKLKPAFKKDGTTTAGNSSQVSDGAGAVLLMKRSLAMQKGLPILGVFRSFAAVGVDPAVMGVGPAYAIPAAVKSAGLELEDIDLFEINEAFASQFVYSCKKLGLDSEKVNVNGGAMALGHPLGATGARCVATLLHEMKRRGKDCRFGVISMCIGTGMGAAAVFERGDCVDELRNGRKVQSNNFLSKDAR
;
A
#
# COMPACT_ATOMS: atom_id res chain seq x y z
N MET A 1 7.06 -47.71 24.53
CA MET A 1 8.18 -46.73 24.63
C MET A 1 8.77 -46.39 23.28
N GLU A 2 9.01 -47.34 22.38
CA GLU A 2 9.55 -47.09 21.02
C GLU A 2 8.77 -46.08 20.17
N LYS A 3 7.43 -46.14 20.12
CA LYS A 3 6.64 -45.19 19.33
C LYS A 3 6.71 -43.74 19.84
N ALA A 4 6.97 -43.55 21.13
CA ALA A 4 7.12 -42.21 21.72
C ALA A 4 8.52 -41.65 21.43
N MET A 5 9.56 -42.49 21.52
CA MET A 5 10.92 -42.12 21.15
C MET A 5 11.03 -41.78 19.66
N ASN A 6 10.37 -42.55 18.78
CA ASN A 6 10.40 -42.28 17.34
C ASN A 6 9.72 -40.94 16.98
N ARG A 7 8.61 -40.59 17.65
CA ARG A 7 7.97 -39.28 17.50
C ARG A 7 8.85 -38.13 17.98
N GLN A 8 9.59 -38.33 19.07
CA GLN A 8 10.50 -37.34 19.62
C GLN A 8 11.76 -37.16 18.74
N GLN A 9 12.24 -38.21 18.10
CA GLN A 9 13.37 -38.19 17.17
C GLN A 9 13.05 -37.43 15.87
N VAL A 10 11.84 -37.62 15.32
CA VAL A 10 11.35 -36.89 14.15
C VAL A 10 11.17 -35.40 14.47
N LEU A 11 10.60 -35.07 15.64
CA LEU A 11 10.48 -33.68 16.11
C LEU A 11 11.84 -32.99 16.31
N LEU A 12 12.85 -33.71 16.81
CA LEU A 12 14.20 -33.18 17.02
C LEU A 12 15.00 -33.05 15.73
N GLN A 13 14.69 -33.81 14.67
CA GLN A 13 15.30 -33.66 13.35
C GLN A 13 14.81 -32.40 12.62
N HIS A 14 13.54 -32.00 12.79
CA HIS A 14 13.01 -30.75 12.22
C HIS A 14 13.53 -29.49 12.91
N LEU A 15 14.15 -29.62 14.09
CA LEU A 15 14.69 -28.50 14.88
C LEU A 15 16.21 -28.34 14.76
N ARG A 16 16.89 -29.13 13.91
CA ARG A 16 18.32 -28.95 13.64
C ARG A 16 18.53 -27.95 12.50
N PRO A 17 19.28 -26.86 12.70
CA PRO A 17 19.73 -26.02 11.59
C PRO A 17 20.62 -26.85 10.67
N SER A 18 20.35 -26.81 9.36
CA SER A 18 21.25 -27.36 8.35
C SER A 18 22.61 -26.68 8.42
N SER A 19 23.67 -27.47 8.42
CA SER A 19 25.06 -26.99 8.42
C SER A 19 25.63 -26.95 6.99
N SER A 20 26.64 -26.09 6.82
CA SER A 20 27.45 -25.78 5.61
C SER A 20 26.93 -24.56 4.81
N LEU A 21 27.71 -23.53 4.47
CA LEU A 21 29.16 -23.40 4.26
C LEU A 21 29.70 -22.04 4.73
N SER A 22 30.97 -22.04 5.16
CA SER A 22 31.85 -20.88 5.26
C SER A 22 32.36 -20.45 3.88
N HIS A 23 32.14 -19.19 3.48
CA HIS A 23 33.09 -18.41 2.69
C HIS A 23 32.79 -16.91 2.81
N LEU A 24 33.87 -16.14 2.96
CA LEU A 24 33.92 -14.70 3.17
C LEU A 24 33.33 -13.88 2.01
N GLY A 25 32.57 -12.85 2.38
CA GLY A 25 32.11 -11.76 1.51
C GLY A 25 31.18 -10.85 2.31
N ASP A 26 31.69 -9.68 2.72
CA ASP A 26 30.98 -8.70 3.55
C ASP A 26 29.86 -8.02 2.75
N HIS A 27 28.72 -8.69 2.65
CA HIS A 27 27.44 -8.10 2.34
C HIS A 27 26.46 -8.59 3.40
N SER A 28 26.01 -7.70 4.28
CA SER A 28 24.90 -7.98 5.19
C SER A 28 23.69 -8.42 4.36
N ALA A 29 23.43 -9.72 4.30
CA ALA A 29 22.31 -10.27 3.55
C ALA A 29 21.01 -9.78 4.18
N ILE A 30 20.36 -8.81 3.52
CA ILE A 30 19.04 -8.32 3.93
C ILE A 30 18.04 -9.46 3.67
N SER A 31 17.45 -10.01 4.74
CA SER A 31 16.43 -11.06 4.66
C SER A 31 15.05 -10.43 4.45
N ALA A 32 14.35 -10.85 3.40
CA ALA A 32 12.98 -10.42 3.12
C ALA A 32 11.96 -11.38 3.73
N SER A 33 10.88 -10.85 4.31
CA SER A 33 9.66 -11.62 4.57
C SER A 33 8.79 -11.55 3.31
N THR A 34 8.68 -12.67 2.59
CA THR A 34 7.97 -12.75 1.31
C THR A 34 6.69 -13.56 1.44
N CYS A 35 5.59 -13.00 0.96
CA CYS A 35 4.36 -13.75 0.67
C CYS A 35 4.20 -13.78 -0.85
N ALA A 36 4.41 -14.94 -1.48
CA ALA A 36 4.15 -15.14 -2.90
C ALA A 36 2.77 -15.79 -3.09
N ALA A 37 1.99 -15.34 -4.08
CA ALA A 37 0.71 -15.95 -4.41
C ALA A 37 0.82 -17.14 -5.39
N GLY A 38 2.01 -17.75 -5.53
CA GLY A 38 2.20 -18.98 -6.29
C GLY A 38 3.65 -19.50 -6.25
N ASP A 39 3.80 -20.79 -5.93
CA ASP A 39 5.07 -21.51 -6.04
C ASP A 39 5.23 -22.05 -7.46
N SER A 40 6.06 -21.42 -8.30
CA SER A 40 6.72 -22.09 -9.43
C SER A 40 7.74 -21.15 -10.09
N SER A 41 8.99 -21.25 -9.66
CA SER A 41 10.15 -20.73 -10.39
C SER A 41 10.46 -21.62 -11.61
N ALA A 42 9.75 -21.39 -12.72
CA ALA A 42 10.16 -21.71 -14.10
C ALA A 42 9.06 -21.20 -15.05
N TYR A 43 9.40 -20.31 -15.99
CA TYR A 43 8.44 -19.76 -16.94
C TYR A 43 7.96 -20.81 -17.95
N GLN A 44 6.89 -21.50 -17.60
CA GLN A 44 5.91 -22.03 -18.54
C GLN A 44 4.54 -22.03 -17.86
N ARG A 45 3.92 -20.85 -17.73
CA ARG A 45 2.65 -20.70 -17.01
C ARG A 45 1.47 -20.74 -17.98
N THR A 46 0.74 -21.85 -18.01
CA THR A 46 -0.60 -21.94 -18.59
C THR A 46 -1.65 -21.27 -17.69
N SER A 47 -2.79 -20.96 -18.30
CA SER A 47 -3.88 -20.06 -17.90
C SER A 47 -4.48 -20.21 -16.49
N VAL A 48 -4.65 -19.07 -15.80
CA VAL A 48 -5.70 -18.74 -14.81
C VAL A 48 -6.00 -19.79 -13.73
N PHE A 49 -5.44 -19.62 -12.52
CA PHE A 49 -5.73 -20.49 -11.39
C PHE A 49 -6.96 -20.00 -10.60
N GLY A 50 -7.94 -20.87 -10.36
CA GLY A 50 -9.06 -20.60 -9.43
C GLY A 50 -8.60 -20.25 -8.01
N ASP A 51 -7.39 -20.73 -7.68
CA ASP A 51 -6.49 -20.35 -6.59
C ASP A 51 -6.33 -18.85 -6.33
N ASP A 52 -6.19 -18.03 -7.38
CA ASP A 52 -5.70 -16.64 -7.31
C ASP A 52 -6.46 -15.75 -6.31
N VAL A 53 -5.76 -14.81 -5.66
CA VAL A 53 -6.42 -13.75 -4.88
C VAL A 53 -6.63 -12.57 -5.81
N VAL A 54 -7.89 -12.22 -6.02
CA VAL A 54 -8.30 -11.18 -6.95
C VAL A 54 -8.90 -10.01 -6.19
N ILE A 55 -8.71 -8.82 -6.74
CA ILE A 55 -9.30 -7.57 -6.27
C ILE A 55 -10.50 -7.30 -7.16
N VAL A 56 -11.68 -7.18 -6.57
CA VAL A 56 -12.94 -6.90 -7.30
C VAL A 56 -13.42 -5.46 -7.12
N ALA A 57 -12.97 -4.78 -6.05
CA ALA A 57 -13.19 -3.34 -5.85
C ALA A 57 -12.05 -2.73 -5.04
N ALA A 58 -11.66 -1.51 -5.37
CA ALA A 58 -10.68 -0.72 -4.62
C ALA A 58 -11.05 0.76 -4.70
N HIS A 59 -11.26 1.38 -3.54
CA HIS A 59 -11.77 2.75 -3.42
C HIS A 59 -11.10 3.50 -2.28
N ARG A 60 -11.16 4.82 -2.36
CA ARG A 60 -10.59 5.75 -1.37
C ARG A 60 -11.51 6.92 -1.12
N THR A 61 -11.36 7.57 0.01
CA THR A 61 -11.85 8.94 0.18
C THR A 61 -10.98 9.89 -0.64
N PRO A 62 -11.39 11.14 -0.84
CA PRO A 62 -10.44 12.22 -1.03
C PRO A 62 -9.39 12.23 0.08
N ILE A 63 -8.26 12.86 -0.14
CA ILE A 63 -7.26 13.12 0.88
C ILE A 63 -7.25 14.61 1.18
N CYS A 64 -7.43 14.95 2.45
CA CYS A 64 -7.50 16.33 2.91
C CYS A 64 -6.30 16.67 3.79
N LYS A 65 -5.82 17.91 3.72
CA LYS A 65 -4.79 18.42 4.62
C LYS A 65 -5.28 18.38 6.06
N SER A 66 -4.46 17.84 6.94
CA SER A 66 -4.77 17.83 8.36
C SER A 66 -4.91 19.25 8.93
N ARG A 67 -5.79 19.42 9.91
CA ARG A 67 -6.12 20.64 10.68
C ARG A 67 -6.78 21.78 9.89
N ARG A 68 -6.68 21.80 8.57
CA ARG A 68 -7.15 22.93 7.74
C ARG A 68 -7.93 22.51 6.50
N GLY A 69 -7.91 21.22 6.15
CA GLY A 69 -8.56 20.69 4.97
C GLY A 69 -10.02 20.32 5.21
N GLY A 70 -10.63 19.71 4.20
CA GLY A 70 -12.06 19.34 4.18
C GLY A 70 -12.49 18.34 5.24
N PHE A 71 -11.55 17.63 5.89
CA PHE A 71 -11.82 16.64 6.93
C PHE A 71 -11.41 17.06 8.34
N LYS A 72 -11.09 18.35 8.55
CA LYS A 72 -10.60 18.82 9.86
C LYS A 72 -11.59 18.59 11.02
N ASP A 73 -12.90 18.48 10.72
CA ASP A 73 -13.97 18.23 11.69
C ASP A 73 -14.69 16.89 11.45
N THR A 74 -14.07 15.98 10.69
CA THR A 74 -14.61 14.65 10.38
C THR A 74 -13.96 13.61 11.28
N TYR A 75 -14.79 12.75 11.90
CA TYR A 75 -14.29 11.65 12.72
C TYR A 75 -13.68 10.53 11.88
N ALA A 76 -12.82 9.71 12.50
CA ALA A 76 -12.05 8.70 11.78
C ALA A 76 -12.93 7.56 11.23
N ASP A 77 -13.97 7.17 11.97
CA ASP A 77 -14.99 6.20 11.56
C ASP A 77 -15.86 6.72 10.40
N ASP A 78 -16.16 8.01 10.36
CA ASP A 78 -16.83 8.69 9.23
C ASP A 78 -15.97 8.76 7.95
N LEU A 79 -14.65 8.57 8.05
CA LEU A 79 -13.76 8.44 6.89
C LEU A 79 -13.72 6.99 6.37
N LEU A 80 -13.72 6.01 7.26
CA LEU A 80 -13.62 4.59 6.89
C LEU A 80 -14.96 4.01 6.42
N ALA A 81 -16.07 4.36 7.05
CA ALA A 81 -17.38 3.80 6.73
C ALA A 81 -17.78 4.00 5.24
N PRO A 82 -17.59 5.18 4.61
CA PRO A 82 -17.93 5.38 3.21
C PRO A 82 -17.19 4.45 2.25
N VAL A 83 -15.89 4.19 2.49
CA VAL A 83 -15.10 3.32 1.61
C VAL A 83 -15.41 1.84 1.82
N LEU A 84 -15.71 1.42 3.06
CA LEU A 84 -16.20 0.06 3.35
C LEU A 84 -17.56 -0.18 2.69
N LYS A 85 -18.47 0.78 2.79
CA LYS A 85 -19.79 0.71 2.14
C LYS A 85 -19.65 0.66 0.62
N ALA A 86 -18.80 1.50 0.03
CA ALA A 86 -18.63 1.58 -1.41
C ALA A 86 -18.13 0.27 -2.06
N VAL A 87 -17.20 -0.46 -1.41
CA VAL A 87 -16.71 -1.72 -1.98
C VAL A 87 -17.79 -2.82 -1.99
N ILE A 88 -18.70 -2.81 -1.01
CA ILE A 88 -19.86 -3.70 -0.96
C ILE A 88 -20.89 -3.28 -2.01
N GLU A 89 -21.32 -2.02 -2.02
CA GLU A 89 -22.37 -1.53 -2.92
C GLU A 89 -21.98 -1.69 -4.40
N LYS A 90 -20.72 -1.43 -4.75
CA LYS A 90 -20.25 -1.56 -6.14
C LYS A 90 -20.11 -3.00 -6.61
N THR A 91 -20.09 -3.97 -5.69
CA THR A 91 -20.05 -5.40 -6.02
C THR A 91 -21.38 -6.10 -5.78
N ASN A 92 -22.36 -5.43 -5.17
CA ASN A 92 -23.64 -6.02 -4.75
C ASN A 92 -23.45 -7.29 -3.89
N LEU A 93 -22.39 -7.34 -3.09
CA LEU A 93 -22.13 -8.46 -2.19
C LEU A 93 -22.98 -8.32 -0.92
N ASP A 94 -23.41 -9.42 -0.32
CA ASP A 94 -23.93 -9.38 1.05
C ASP A 94 -22.75 -9.14 2.02
N PRO A 95 -22.78 -8.08 2.85
CA PRO A 95 -21.73 -7.81 3.84
C PRO A 95 -21.43 -9.01 4.75
N SER A 96 -22.42 -9.88 5.01
CA SER A 96 -22.27 -11.05 5.87
C SER A 96 -21.29 -12.12 5.32
N GLU A 97 -20.99 -12.07 4.02
CA GLU A 97 -20.06 -12.99 3.37
C GLU A 97 -18.58 -12.63 3.61
N VAL A 98 -18.29 -11.45 4.15
CA VAL A 98 -16.91 -11.02 4.42
C VAL A 98 -16.36 -11.74 5.65
N GLY A 99 -15.26 -12.46 5.49
CA GLY A 99 -14.65 -13.25 6.55
C GLY A 99 -13.76 -12.47 7.52
N ASP A 100 -13.18 -11.35 7.10
CA ASP A 100 -12.39 -10.45 7.95
C ASP A 100 -12.27 -9.05 7.32
N ILE A 101 -12.20 -8.04 8.18
CA ILE A 101 -11.84 -6.67 7.83
C ILE A 101 -10.54 -6.32 8.54
N VAL A 102 -9.50 -6.00 7.77
CA VAL A 102 -8.18 -5.64 8.30
C VAL A 102 -7.92 -4.19 8.00
N VAL A 103 -7.73 -3.37 9.03
CA VAL A 103 -7.55 -1.92 8.87
C VAL A 103 -6.13 -1.50 9.25
N GLY A 104 -5.39 -1.05 8.26
CA GLY A 104 -4.08 -0.44 8.43
C GLY A 104 -4.17 0.96 9.03
N THR A 105 -3.60 1.16 10.21
CA THR A 105 -3.71 2.43 10.95
C THR A 105 -2.56 2.60 11.94
N VAL A 106 -2.14 3.85 12.22
CA VAL A 106 -0.85 4.09 12.89
C VAL A 106 -0.99 4.87 14.20
N LEU A 107 -1.59 6.06 14.17
CA LEU A 107 -1.37 7.05 15.25
C LEU A 107 -2.29 6.87 16.47
N ALA A 108 -3.50 6.39 16.27
CA ALA A 108 -4.46 6.30 17.36
C ALA A 108 -4.11 5.20 18.38
N PRO A 109 -4.49 5.37 19.65
CA PRO A 109 -4.34 4.34 20.67
C PRO A 109 -5.01 3.03 20.23
N GLY A 110 -4.30 1.90 20.40
CA GLY A 110 -4.68 0.62 19.79
C GLY A 110 -6.13 0.19 20.04
N SER A 111 -6.57 0.17 21.30
CA SER A 111 -7.94 -0.23 21.66
C SER A 111 -9.00 0.74 21.15
N GLN A 112 -8.74 2.06 21.24
CA GLN A 112 -9.64 3.08 20.72
C GLN A 112 -9.82 2.91 19.21
N ARG A 113 -8.73 2.79 18.46
CA ARG A 113 -8.80 2.69 16.99
C ARG A 113 -9.48 1.41 16.54
N ALA A 114 -9.29 0.30 17.24
CA ALA A 114 -10.03 -0.93 16.95
C ALA A 114 -11.54 -0.74 17.12
N SER A 115 -11.97 -0.04 18.19
CA SER A 115 -13.38 0.31 18.40
C SER A 115 -13.92 1.26 17.34
N GLU A 116 -13.18 2.31 16.95
CA GLU A 116 -13.56 3.22 15.85
C GLU A 116 -13.73 2.47 14.53
N CYS A 117 -12.81 1.56 14.20
CA CYS A 117 -12.94 0.73 13.00
C CYS A 117 -14.18 -0.16 13.05
N ARG A 118 -14.51 -0.70 14.24
CA ARG A 118 -15.72 -1.50 14.45
C ARG A 118 -17.00 -0.68 14.28
N MET A 119 -17.04 0.54 14.82
CA MET A 119 -18.15 1.47 14.61
C MET A 119 -18.32 1.80 13.12
N ALA A 120 -17.22 2.07 12.41
CA ALA A 120 -17.25 2.34 10.97
C ALA A 120 -17.83 1.16 10.16
N ALA A 121 -17.50 -0.08 10.52
CA ALA A 121 -18.09 -1.26 9.89
C ALA A 121 -19.60 -1.35 10.11
N PHE A 122 -20.08 -1.04 11.32
CA PHE A 122 -21.52 -0.96 11.60
C PHE A 122 -22.21 0.18 10.83
N PHE A 123 -21.59 1.36 10.74
CA PHE A 123 -22.11 2.46 9.93
C PHE A 123 -22.17 2.12 8.44
N ALA A 124 -21.26 1.26 7.96
CA ALA A 124 -21.24 0.74 6.61
C ALA A 124 -22.23 -0.43 6.37
N GLY A 125 -22.93 -0.90 7.40
CA GLY A 125 -23.95 -1.95 7.29
C GLY A 125 -23.44 -3.38 7.43
N PHE A 126 -22.21 -3.59 7.91
CA PHE A 126 -21.72 -4.93 8.21
C PHE A 126 -22.37 -5.49 9.48
N PRO A 127 -22.77 -6.78 9.51
CA PRO A 127 -23.34 -7.39 10.70
C PRO A 127 -22.27 -7.68 11.75
N GLU A 128 -22.71 -7.94 12.98
CA GLU A 128 -21.83 -8.28 14.10
C GLU A 128 -20.99 -9.55 13.88
N THR A 129 -21.41 -10.43 12.99
CA THR A 129 -20.71 -11.69 12.67
C THR A 129 -19.42 -11.50 11.90
N VAL A 130 -19.24 -10.37 11.19
CA VAL A 130 -18.03 -10.08 10.42
C VAL A 130 -16.97 -9.53 11.36
N PRO A 131 -15.82 -10.20 11.59
CA PRO A 131 -14.80 -9.70 12.49
C PRO A 131 -14.02 -8.52 11.88
N ILE A 132 -13.34 -7.76 12.75
CA ILE A 132 -12.46 -6.67 12.33
C ILE A 132 -11.22 -6.61 13.23
N ARG A 133 -10.09 -6.26 12.64
CA ARG A 133 -8.84 -6.02 13.36
C ARG A 133 -8.06 -4.87 12.75
N THR A 134 -7.13 -4.34 13.53
CA THR A 134 -6.18 -3.32 13.06
C THR A 134 -4.78 -3.92 12.90
N VAL A 135 -3.99 -3.34 12.00
CA VAL A 135 -2.58 -3.69 11.82
C VAL A 135 -1.74 -2.41 11.76
N ASN A 136 -0.55 -2.46 12.36
CA ASN A 136 0.39 -1.35 12.34
C ASN A 136 1.77 -1.81 11.88
N ARG A 137 2.10 -1.46 10.64
CA ARG A 137 3.47 -1.46 10.10
C ARG A 137 3.78 -0.06 9.55
N GLN A 138 3.56 0.96 10.39
CA GLN A 138 3.80 2.38 10.13
C GLN A 138 3.22 2.81 8.76
N CYS A 139 3.99 3.50 7.93
CA CYS A 139 3.55 4.01 6.61
C CYS A 139 2.97 2.93 5.67
N SER A 140 3.27 1.65 5.90
CA SER A 140 2.79 0.53 5.08
C SER A 140 1.52 -0.14 5.57
N SER A 141 0.95 0.27 6.70
CA SER A 141 -0.15 -0.46 7.36
C SER A 141 -1.31 -0.79 6.42
N GLY A 142 -1.73 0.12 5.53
CA GLY A 142 -2.81 -0.15 4.57
C GLY A 142 -2.44 -1.18 3.50
N LEU A 143 -1.17 -1.25 3.09
CA LEU A 143 -0.69 -2.28 2.16
C LEU A 143 -0.50 -3.62 2.88
N GLN A 144 -0.01 -3.58 4.12
CA GLN A 144 0.08 -4.75 4.99
C GLN A 144 -1.30 -5.37 5.22
N ALA A 145 -2.34 -4.56 5.43
CA ALA A 145 -3.71 -5.05 5.57
C ALA A 145 -4.18 -5.81 4.33
N VAL A 146 -3.92 -5.29 3.13
CA VAL A 146 -4.21 -5.98 1.86
C VAL A 146 -3.43 -7.29 1.74
N ALA A 147 -2.14 -7.28 2.12
CA ALA A 147 -1.30 -8.48 2.08
C ALA A 147 -1.75 -9.55 3.08
N ASP A 148 -2.15 -9.16 4.30
CA ASP A 148 -2.64 -10.07 5.32
C ASP A 148 -3.95 -10.76 4.89
N VAL A 149 -4.87 -10.01 4.29
CA VAL A 149 -6.11 -10.56 3.73
C VAL A 149 -5.81 -11.53 2.59
N ALA A 150 -4.91 -11.15 1.68
CA ALA A 150 -4.50 -12.05 0.60
C ALA A 150 -3.86 -13.35 1.13
N ALA A 151 -3.03 -13.24 2.16
CA ALA A 151 -2.42 -14.39 2.82
C ALA A 151 -3.47 -15.30 3.49
N ALA A 152 -4.47 -14.72 4.16
CA ALA A 152 -5.54 -15.49 4.81
C ALA A 152 -6.47 -16.20 3.81
N ILE A 153 -6.79 -15.55 2.68
CA ILE A 153 -7.53 -16.20 1.58
C ILE A 153 -6.72 -17.37 1.01
N LYS A 154 -5.42 -17.17 0.80
CA LYS A 154 -4.53 -18.24 0.35
C LYS A 154 -4.39 -19.39 1.34
N ALA A 155 -4.40 -19.09 2.63
CA ALA A 155 -4.36 -20.09 3.69
C ALA A 155 -5.70 -20.83 3.87
N GLY A 156 -6.76 -20.41 3.19
CA GLY A 156 -8.09 -21.03 3.28
C GLY A 156 -8.84 -20.68 4.58
N PHE A 157 -8.52 -19.56 5.23
CA PHE A 157 -9.24 -19.13 6.43
C PHE A 157 -10.63 -18.55 6.10
N TYR A 158 -10.76 -17.91 4.94
CA TYR A 158 -12.01 -17.39 4.40
C TYR A 158 -11.83 -17.10 2.89
N ASP A 159 -12.92 -16.97 2.14
CA ASP A 159 -12.84 -16.73 0.69
C ASP A 159 -12.94 -15.25 0.29
N ILE A 160 -13.42 -14.38 1.18
CA ILE A 160 -13.62 -12.93 0.95
C ILE A 160 -13.10 -12.15 2.16
N GLY A 161 -12.36 -11.07 1.92
CA GLY A 161 -11.91 -10.17 2.98
C GLY A 161 -11.65 -8.75 2.48
N ILE A 162 -11.57 -7.81 3.41
CA ILE A 162 -11.31 -6.39 3.10
C ILE A 162 -9.99 -5.96 3.72
N GLY A 163 -9.04 -5.56 2.87
CA GLY A 163 -7.84 -4.85 3.28
C GLY A 163 -8.06 -3.34 3.17
N ALA A 164 -8.08 -2.64 4.31
CA ALA A 164 -8.36 -1.21 4.37
C ALA A 164 -7.22 -0.45 5.05
N GLY A 165 -7.30 0.88 5.00
CA GLY A 165 -6.45 1.74 5.79
C GLY A 165 -7.15 3.06 6.13
N LEU A 166 -6.80 3.61 7.29
CA LEU A 166 -7.42 4.81 7.85
C LEU A 166 -6.38 5.62 8.62
N GLU A 167 -6.36 6.93 8.38
CA GLU A 167 -5.72 7.87 9.29
C GLU A 167 -6.47 9.20 9.40
N SER A 168 -6.53 9.72 10.63
CA SER A 168 -6.88 11.11 10.92
C SER A 168 -5.72 11.72 11.71
N MET A 169 -4.80 12.35 10.99
CA MET A 169 -3.67 13.07 11.58
C MET A 169 -4.11 14.40 12.20
N THR A 170 -5.35 14.84 11.91
CA THR A 170 -6.00 15.95 12.62
C THR A 170 -6.31 15.59 14.06
N LEU A 171 -6.90 14.41 14.29
CA LEU A 171 -7.32 13.95 15.60
C LEU A 171 -6.17 13.29 16.39
N ASN A 172 -5.25 12.63 15.71
CA ASN A 172 -4.14 11.92 16.33
C ASN A 172 -2.80 12.55 15.94
N GLN A 173 -2.02 12.97 16.94
CA GLN A 173 -0.74 13.62 16.70
C GLN A 173 0.39 12.59 16.58
N VAL A 174 1.42 12.94 15.80
CA VAL A 174 2.67 12.19 15.77
C VAL A 174 3.48 12.55 17.01
N ALA A 175 3.16 11.91 18.14
CA ALA A 175 3.81 12.11 19.42
C ALA A 175 4.13 10.78 20.09
N TRP A 176 5.15 10.80 20.96
CA TRP A 176 5.50 9.66 21.80
C TRP A 176 5.00 9.94 23.22
N ASP A 177 3.90 9.31 23.61
CA ASP A 177 3.19 9.65 24.86
C ASP A 177 3.71 8.88 26.09
N SER A 178 4.69 7.99 25.93
CA SER A 178 5.21 7.13 27.02
C SER A 178 6.68 7.42 27.36
N THR A 179 7.18 6.94 28.50
CA THR A 179 8.61 7.05 28.81
C THR A 179 9.43 6.13 27.89
N ILE A 180 10.46 6.69 27.25
CA ILE A 180 11.40 5.90 26.47
C ILE A 180 12.26 5.07 27.43
N ASN A 181 12.38 3.77 27.18
CA ASN A 181 13.25 2.90 27.96
C ASN A 181 14.71 3.41 27.87
N PRO A 182 15.39 3.74 28.99
CA PRO A 182 16.76 4.26 28.97
C PRO A 182 17.75 3.34 28.22
N LYS A 183 17.48 2.03 28.15
CA LYS A 183 18.27 1.07 27.37
C LYS A 183 18.38 1.44 25.89
N ALA A 184 17.42 2.19 25.33
CA ALA A 184 17.49 2.67 23.95
C ALA A 184 18.75 3.51 23.69
N GLN A 185 19.27 4.22 24.69
CA GLN A 185 20.50 5.01 24.56
C GLN A 185 21.77 4.14 24.48
N SER A 186 21.70 2.88 24.90
CA SER A 186 22.84 1.94 24.89
C SER A 186 22.99 1.16 23.58
N ILE A 187 21.98 1.20 22.70
CA ILE A 187 21.97 0.46 21.44
C ILE A 187 21.65 1.44 20.32
N GLN A 188 22.65 1.78 19.49
CA GLN A 188 22.49 2.80 18.44
C GLN A 188 21.27 2.55 17.55
N LYS A 189 21.04 1.32 17.09
CA LYS A 189 19.88 0.97 16.27
C LYS A 189 18.54 1.19 16.99
N ALA A 190 18.48 0.98 18.30
CA ALA A 190 17.27 1.26 19.08
C ALA A 190 17.05 2.78 19.23
N GLN A 191 18.13 3.55 19.41
CA GLN A 191 18.06 5.01 19.41
C GLN A 191 17.64 5.57 18.05
N ASP A 192 18.15 5.00 16.95
CA ASP A 192 17.84 5.43 15.58
C ASP A 192 16.35 5.26 15.24
N CYS A 193 15.65 4.32 15.89
CA CYS A 193 14.19 4.18 15.75
C CYS A 193 13.41 5.39 16.29
N LEU A 194 14.03 6.24 17.12
CA LEU A 194 13.44 7.44 17.69
C LEU A 194 13.73 8.69 16.85
N LEU A 195 14.52 8.58 15.77
CA LEU A 195 14.81 9.71 14.90
C LEU A 195 13.52 10.22 14.23
N PRO A 196 13.27 11.54 14.23
CA PRO A 196 12.19 12.10 13.43
C PRO A 196 12.37 11.69 11.96
N MET A 197 11.28 11.28 11.31
CA MET A 197 11.34 10.81 9.92
C MET A 197 11.98 11.85 8.98
N GLY A 198 11.75 13.14 9.22
CA GLY A 198 12.40 14.22 8.48
C GLY A 198 13.93 14.28 8.64
N ILE A 199 14.48 13.84 9.78
CA ILE A 199 15.93 13.70 9.94
C ILE A 199 16.46 12.51 9.12
N THR A 200 15.72 11.41 9.05
CA THR A 200 16.09 10.29 8.17
C THR A 200 16.07 10.69 6.69
N SER A 201 15.19 11.63 6.29
CA SER A 201 15.18 12.25 4.96
C SER A 201 16.48 13.02 4.70
N GLU A 202 16.93 13.84 5.64
CA GLU A 202 18.23 14.53 5.53
C GLU A 202 19.40 13.55 5.44
N ASN A 203 19.36 12.47 6.23
CA ASN A 203 20.40 11.44 6.20
C ASN A 203 20.48 10.75 4.83
N VAL A 204 19.34 10.44 4.22
CA VAL A 204 19.29 9.86 2.86
C VAL A 204 19.82 10.88 1.84
N ALA A 205 19.34 12.13 1.87
CA ALA A 205 19.78 13.17 0.95
C ALA A 205 21.30 13.38 1.01
N HIS A 206 21.85 13.51 2.23
CA HIS A 206 23.27 13.70 2.44
C HIS A 206 24.10 12.48 2.05
N ARG A 207 23.72 11.27 2.51
CA ARG A 207 24.52 10.05 2.30
C ARG A 207 24.57 9.62 0.84
N PHE A 208 23.52 9.88 0.07
CA PHE A 208 23.39 9.44 -1.32
C PHE A 208 23.39 10.58 -2.33
N GLY A 209 23.71 11.80 -1.91
CA GLY A 209 23.89 12.96 -2.79
C GLY A 209 22.63 13.40 -3.53
N VAL A 210 21.45 13.29 -2.91
CA VAL A 210 20.19 13.78 -3.51
C VAL A 210 20.06 15.27 -3.27
N THR A 211 20.26 16.06 -4.32
CA THR A 211 20.39 17.52 -4.18
C THR A 211 19.04 18.17 -3.86
N ARG A 212 19.07 19.38 -3.28
CA ARG A 212 17.86 20.18 -3.04
C ARG A 212 17.06 20.43 -4.32
N GLN A 213 17.74 20.68 -5.44
CA GLN A 213 17.07 20.92 -6.72
C GLN A 213 16.31 19.67 -7.20
N GLU A 214 16.89 18.48 -7.04
CA GLU A 214 16.23 17.22 -7.41
C GLU A 214 15.01 16.95 -6.52
N GLN A 215 15.12 17.24 -5.23
CA GLN A 215 14.02 17.12 -4.28
C GLN A 215 12.85 18.05 -4.67
N ASP A 216 13.16 19.32 -4.95
CA ASP A 216 12.14 20.30 -5.34
C ASP A 216 11.55 19.98 -6.73
N GLN A 217 12.35 19.49 -7.68
CA GLN A 217 11.87 19.08 -9.00
C GLN A 217 10.88 17.91 -8.91
N ALA A 218 11.15 16.92 -8.05
CA ALA A 218 10.22 15.81 -7.82
C ALA A 218 8.87 16.32 -7.26
N ALA A 219 8.90 17.30 -6.37
CA ALA A 219 7.68 17.90 -5.82
C ALA A 219 6.88 18.70 -6.86
N VAL A 220 7.55 19.49 -7.70
CA VAL A 220 6.91 20.17 -8.85
C VAL A 220 6.21 19.14 -9.73
N GLU A 221 6.89 18.07 -10.07
CA GLU A 221 6.38 17.04 -10.95
C GLU A 221 5.19 16.29 -10.34
N SER A 222 5.25 15.95 -9.04
CA SER A 222 4.12 15.39 -8.32
C SER A 222 2.89 16.29 -8.38
N HIS A 223 3.04 17.59 -8.12
CA HIS A 223 1.92 18.53 -8.16
C HIS A 223 1.39 18.74 -9.58
N ARG A 224 2.26 18.77 -10.59
CA ARG A 224 1.89 18.88 -12.01
C ARG A 224 1.07 17.67 -12.46
N LYS A 225 1.54 16.45 -12.21
CA LYS A 225 0.84 15.20 -12.54
C LYS A 225 -0.50 15.09 -11.80
N ALA A 226 -0.54 15.43 -10.51
CA ALA A 226 -1.79 15.43 -9.73
C ALA A 226 -2.81 16.45 -10.24
N ALA A 227 -2.38 17.66 -10.57
CA ALA A 227 -3.26 18.67 -11.13
C ALA A 227 -3.84 18.24 -12.49
N ALA A 228 -3.02 17.65 -13.36
CA ALA A 228 -3.46 17.13 -14.66
C ALA A 228 -4.44 15.95 -14.50
N ALA A 229 -4.15 15.00 -13.60
CA ALA A 229 -5.02 13.87 -13.30
C ALA A 229 -6.38 14.31 -12.72
N ASN A 230 -6.37 15.29 -11.81
CA ASN A 230 -7.58 15.86 -11.26
C ASN A 230 -8.41 16.59 -12.33
N ALA A 231 -7.78 17.44 -13.14
CA ALA A 231 -8.46 18.19 -14.21
C ALA A 231 -9.05 17.27 -15.29
N SER A 232 -8.38 16.16 -15.61
CA SER A 232 -8.89 15.15 -16.55
C SER A 232 -9.86 14.15 -15.93
N GLY A 233 -10.15 14.28 -14.63
CA GLY A 233 -11.13 13.43 -13.93
C GLY A 233 -10.68 11.99 -13.66
N LYS A 234 -9.37 11.69 -13.74
CA LYS A 234 -8.85 10.33 -13.54
C LYS A 234 -9.12 9.75 -12.14
N PHE A 235 -9.30 10.60 -11.13
CA PHE A 235 -9.60 10.15 -9.77
C PHE A 235 -11.08 9.84 -9.52
N LYS A 236 -11.98 10.15 -10.47
CA LYS A 236 -13.43 9.95 -10.27
C LYS A 236 -13.82 8.49 -10.04
N ASP A 237 -13.10 7.55 -10.65
CA ASP A 237 -13.40 6.12 -10.53
C ASP A 237 -13.01 5.55 -9.16
N GLU A 238 -11.98 6.11 -8.52
CA GLU A 238 -11.41 5.62 -7.27
C GLU A 238 -11.94 6.37 -6.03
N ILE A 239 -12.30 7.65 -6.17
CA ILE A 239 -12.81 8.48 -5.07
C ILE A 239 -14.27 8.18 -4.76
N VAL A 240 -14.55 7.95 -3.48
CA VAL A 240 -15.89 7.96 -2.88
C VAL A 240 -16.10 9.31 -2.22
N PRO A 241 -17.02 10.16 -2.71
CA PRO A 241 -17.34 11.42 -2.06
C PRO A 241 -17.82 11.21 -0.63
N VAL A 242 -17.37 12.06 0.30
CA VAL A 242 -17.69 11.97 1.73
C VAL A 242 -18.57 13.15 2.11
N ALA A 243 -19.81 12.87 2.50
CA ALA A 243 -20.69 13.86 3.12
C ALA A 243 -20.29 14.04 4.59
N THR A 244 -19.99 15.27 4.99
CA THR A 244 -19.53 15.59 6.35
C THR A 244 -19.86 17.06 6.67
N LYS A 245 -19.25 17.61 7.72
CA LYS A 245 -19.42 19.00 8.15
C LYS A 245 -18.08 19.72 8.26
N LEU A 246 -18.12 21.04 8.10
CA LEU A 246 -17.07 21.94 8.52
C LEU A 246 -17.61 22.90 9.57
N VAL A 247 -16.82 23.12 10.61
CA VAL A 247 -17.07 24.11 11.66
C VAL A 247 -16.33 25.39 11.30
N ASP A 248 -17.07 26.51 11.20
CA ASP A 248 -16.46 27.83 11.03
C ASP A 248 -15.67 28.20 12.30
N PRO A 249 -14.35 28.46 12.20
CA PRO A 249 -13.51 28.72 13.37
C PRO A 249 -13.80 30.07 14.05
N LYS A 250 -14.55 30.97 13.42
CA LYS A 250 -14.93 32.29 13.99
C LYS A 250 -16.30 32.25 14.65
N THR A 251 -17.28 31.58 14.03
CA THR A 251 -18.67 31.58 14.52
C THR A 251 -19.05 30.31 15.28
N GLY A 252 -18.36 29.20 15.04
CA GLY A 252 -18.74 27.88 15.56
C GLY A 252 -19.87 27.20 14.78
N ASP A 253 -20.37 27.81 13.71
CA ASP A 253 -21.47 27.25 12.92
C ASP A 253 -21.02 26.01 12.13
N GLU A 254 -21.87 24.98 12.11
CA GLU A 254 -21.65 23.77 11.33
C GLU A 254 -22.29 23.88 9.94
N LYS A 255 -21.47 23.71 8.90
CA LYS A 255 -21.93 23.68 7.51
C LYS A 255 -21.78 22.28 6.91
N PRO A 256 -22.86 21.65 6.42
CA PRO A 256 -22.76 20.43 5.65
C PRO A 256 -21.98 20.64 4.35
N ILE A 257 -21.07 19.73 4.05
CA ILE A 257 -20.28 19.73 2.82
C ILE A 257 -20.17 18.31 2.25
N VAL A 258 -19.81 18.22 0.97
CA VAL A 258 -19.40 16.96 0.34
C VAL A 258 -17.98 17.16 -0.19
N VAL A 259 -17.04 16.39 0.34
CA VAL A 259 -15.65 16.39 -0.14
C VAL A 259 -15.55 15.35 -1.24
N SER A 260 -15.10 15.76 -2.43
CA SER A 260 -15.00 14.88 -3.62
C SER A 260 -13.68 15.03 -4.39
N VAL A 261 -12.76 15.88 -3.91
CA VAL A 261 -11.46 16.14 -4.54
C VAL A 261 -10.38 16.27 -3.48
N ASP A 262 -9.15 15.88 -3.84
CA ASP A 262 -7.99 16.02 -2.96
C ASP A 262 -7.62 17.51 -2.78
N ASP A 263 -7.59 18.02 -1.56
CA ASP A 263 -7.41 19.46 -1.28
C ASP A 263 -5.93 19.89 -1.13
N GLY A 264 -5.01 18.93 -1.22
CA GLY A 264 -3.56 19.12 -1.11
C GLY A 264 -2.89 19.63 -2.39
N ILE A 265 -3.54 19.51 -3.54
CA ILE A 265 -2.92 19.80 -4.84
C ILE A 265 -2.67 21.32 -4.99
N ARG A 266 -1.48 21.68 -5.49
CA ARG A 266 -1.05 23.07 -5.74
C ARG A 266 -0.50 23.17 -7.16
N ALA A 267 -1.37 23.43 -8.14
CA ALA A 267 -1.02 23.45 -9.56
C ALA A 267 0.09 24.46 -9.93
N ASN A 268 0.22 25.55 -9.17
CA ASN A 268 1.20 26.61 -9.41
C ASN A 268 2.57 26.35 -8.74
N THR A 269 2.79 25.16 -8.18
CA THR A 269 4.07 24.80 -7.57
C THR A 269 5.18 24.84 -8.62
N ASN A 270 6.26 25.55 -8.32
CA ASN A 270 7.41 25.73 -9.22
C ASN A 270 8.72 25.81 -8.43
N LEU A 271 9.84 25.55 -9.10
CA LEU A 271 11.17 25.53 -8.47
C LEU A 271 11.49 26.83 -7.74
N SER A 272 11.17 27.99 -8.32
CA SER A 272 11.48 29.30 -7.70
C SER A 272 10.72 29.52 -6.40
N GLY A 273 9.48 29.02 -6.31
CA GLY A 273 8.67 29.04 -5.10
C GLY A 273 9.19 28.07 -4.05
N LEU A 274 9.51 26.83 -4.45
CA LEU A 274 10.04 25.81 -3.55
C LEU A 274 11.41 26.18 -2.99
N ALA A 275 12.30 26.77 -3.79
CA ALA A 275 13.63 27.20 -3.37
C ALA A 275 13.60 28.22 -2.21
N LYS A 276 12.52 29.00 -2.08
CA LYS A 276 12.33 29.98 -0.99
C LYS A 276 11.94 29.33 0.35
N LEU A 277 11.51 28.07 0.33
CA LEU A 277 11.09 27.38 1.55
C LEU A 277 12.29 27.05 2.43
N LYS A 278 12.13 27.34 3.72
CA LYS A 278 13.13 27.03 4.75
C LYS A 278 13.14 25.52 5.02
N PRO A 279 14.31 24.94 5.34
CA PRO A 279 14.41 23.58 5.83
C PRO A 279 13.53 23.35 7.07
N ALA A 280 12.87 22.19 7.14
CA ALA A 280 11.87 21.89 8.16
C ALA A 280 12.45 21.18 9.39
N PHE A 281 13.58 20.48 9.26
CA PHE A 281 14.09 19.59 10.31
C PHE A 281 15.52 19.90 10.78
N LYS A 282 16.38 20.41 9.89
CA LYS A 282 17.77 20.77 10.18
C LYS A 282 18.07 22.14 9.56
N LYS A 283 18.81 23.01 10.26
CA LYS A 283 19.06 24.41 9.83
C LYS A 283 19.68 24.52 8.44
N ASP A 284 20.64 23.64 8.14
CA ASP A 284 21.35 23.48 6.87
C ASP A 284 20.79 22.33 6.02
N GLY A 285 19.57 21.88 6.34
CA GLY A 285 18.90 20.77 5.66
C GLY A 285 18.38 21.12 4.27
N THR A 286 17.91 20.10 3.57
CA THR A 286 17.34 20.19 2.23
C THR A 286 15.86 19.81 2.20
N THR A 287 15.37 19.13 3.23
CA THR A 287 13.98 18.73 3.38
C THR A 287 13.15 19.94 3.85
N THR A 288 12.12 20.27 3.09
CA THR A 288 11.19 21.37 3.35
C THR A 288 9.75 20.88 3.33
N ALA A 289 8.81 21.70 3.78
CA ALA A 289 7.39 21.38 3.67
C ALA A 289 6.90 21.21 2.21
N GLY A 290 7.63 21.74 1.22
CA GLY A 290 7.26 21.65 -0.18
C GLY A 290 7.79 20.40 -0.90
N ASN A 291 8.82 19.75 -0.36
CA ASN A 291 9.40 18.51 -0.90
C ASN A 291 9.23 17.31 0.06
N SER A 292 8.25 17.42 0.95
CA SER A 292 7.79 16.38 1.87
C SER A 292 6.31 16.11 1.62
N SER A 293 5.84 14.90 1.94
CA SER A 293 4.41 14.60 1.92
C SER A 293 3.64 15.50 2.89
N GLN A 294 2.41 15.83 2.52
CA GLN A 294 1.51 16.60 3.39
C GLN A 294 0.95 15.69 4.49
N VAL A 295 0.87 16.23 5.71
CA VAL A 295 0.12 15.62 6.82
C VAL A 295 -1.37 15.69 6.46
N SER A 296 -2.04 14.55 6.46
CA SER A 296 -3.35 14.41 5.83
C SER A 296 -4.26 13.41 6.53
N ASP A 297 -5.56 13.57 6.27
CA ASP A 297 -6.62 12.67 6.71
C ASP A 297 -7.23 11.94 5.51
N GLY A 298 -7.61 10.69 5.69
CA GLY A 298 -8.34 9.91 4.69
C GLY A 298 -8.35 8.40 4.95
N ALA A 299 -9.07 7.67 4.09
CA ALA A 299 -9.20 6.22 4.15
C ALA A 299 -9.18 5.58 2.75
N GLY A 300 -8.90 4.27 2.72
CA GLY A 300 -9.01 3.43 1.52
C GLY A 300 -9.43 2.00 1.89
N ALA A 301 -10.13 1.33 0.98
CA ALA A 301 -10.59 -0.04 1.16
C ALA A 301 -10.45 -0.84 -0.14
N VAL A 302 -10.02 -2.09 0.00
CA VAL A 302 -9.81 -3.05 -1.09
C VAL A 302 -10.55 -4.33 -0.75
N LEU A 303 -11.49 -4.73 -1.59
CA LEU A 303 -12.22 -5.99 -1.47
C LEU A 303 -11.49 -7.07 -2.27
N LEU A 304 -10.99 -8.07 -1.55
CA LEU A 304 -10.27 -9.21 -2.09
C LEU A 304 -11.11 -10.48 -1.95
N MET A 305 -10.99 -11.38 -2.91
CA MET A 305 -11.59 -12.69 -2.81
C MET A 305 -10.85 -13.75 -3.62
N LYS A 306 -11.17 -15.01 -3.39
CA LYS A 306 -10.71 -16.12 -4.23
C LYS A 306 -11.26 -15.99 -5.66
N ARG A 307 -10.43 -16.19 -6.68
CA ARG A 307 -10.82 -16.04 -8.11
C ARG A 307 -12.03 -16.89 -8.46
N SER A 308 -12.05 -18.16 -8.05
CA SER A 308 -13.17 -19.06 -8.38
C SER A 308 -14.51 -18.50 -7.90
N LEU A 309 -14.53 -17.85 -6.73
CA LEU A 309 -15.73 -17.25 -6.15
C LEU A 309 -16.12 -15.96 -6.88
N ALA A 310 -15.14 -15.11 -7.26
CA ALA A 310 -15.39 -13.94 -8.09
C ALA A 310 -16.05 -14.32 -9.43
N MET A 311 -15.53 -15.38 -10.08
CA MET A 311 -16.08 -15.89 -11.33
C MET A 311 -17.47 -16.49 -11.15
N GLN A 312 -17.72 -17.25 -10.08
CA GLN A 312 -19.03 -17.79 -9.75
C GLN A 312 -20.07 -16.69 -9.54
N LYS A 313 -19.67 -15.58 -8.90
CA LYS A 313 -20.53 -14.41 -8.66
C LYS A 313 -20.62 -13.46 -9.86
N GLY A 314 -19.85 -13.70 -10.93
CA GLY A 314 -19.83 -12.84 -12.12
C GLY A 314 -19.23 -11.46 -11.87
N LEU A 315 -18.36 -11.33 -10.86
CA LEU A 315 -17.73 -10.06 -10.52
C LEU A 315 -16.54 -9.77 -11.44
N PRO A 316 -16.43 -8.55 -12.01
CA PRO A 316 -15.26 -8.18 -12.79
C PRO A 316 -14.03 -8.10 -11.89
N ILE A 317 -12.92 -8.61 -12.38
CA ILE A 317 -11.64 -8.56 -11.65
C ILE A 317 -10.93 -7.27 -12.04
N LEU A 318 -10.67 -6.42 -11.05
CA LEU A 318 -9.92 -5.18 -11.24
C LEU A 318 -8.41 -5.47 -11.31
N GLY A 319 -7.93 -6.40 -10.49
CA GLY A 319 -6.53 -6.80 -10.46
C GLY A 319 -6.31 -8.12 -9.73
N VAL A 320 -5.09 -8.64 -9.81
CA VAL A 320 -4.66 -9.88 -9.17
C VAL A 320 -3.47 -9.58 -8.28
N PHE A 321 -3.54 -10.00 -7.02
CA PHE A 321 -2.43 -9.88 -6.08
C PHE A 321 -1.41 -10.99 -6.38
N ARG A 322 -0.16 -10.63 -6.71
CA ARG A 322 0.87 -11.60 -7.12
C ARG A 322 1.91 -11.87 -6.04
N SER A 323 2.46 -10.83 -5.44
CA SER A 323 3.46 -10.98 -4.39
C SER A 323 3.47 -9.79 -3.45
N PHE A 324 4.00 -10.01 -2.26
CA PHE A 324 4.32 -8.98 -1.29
C PHE A 324 5.65 -9.29 -0.61
N ALA A 325 6.45 -8.26 -0.37
CA ALA A 325 7.68 -8.35 0.40
C ALA A 325 7.74 -7.22 1.43
N ALA A 326 8.12 -7.55 2.65
CA ALA A 326 8.55 -6.60 3.67
C ALA A 326 10.00 -6.89 4.06
N VAL A 327 10.85 -5.86 4.07
CA VAL A 327 12.29 -5.98 4.33
C VAL A 327 12.73 -5.01 5.44
N GLY A 328 13.70 -5.43 6.25
CA GLY A 328 14.36 -4.55 7.22
C GLY A 328 15.53 -3.79 6.60
N VAL A 329 15.66 -2.51 6.93
CA VAL A 329 16.78 -1.64 6.54
C VAL A 329 17.24 -0.82 7.74
N ASP A 330 18.29 -0.03 7.58
CA ASP A 330 18.79 0.85 8.64
C ASP A 330 17.73 1.92 9.03
N PRO A 331 17.30 2.00 10.31
CA PRO A 331 16.35 3.02 10.77
C PRO A 331 16.80 4.45 10.49
N ALA A 332 18.11 4.73 10.54
CA ALA A 332 18.67 6.07 10.32
C ALA A 332 18.48 6.56 8.87
N VAL A 333 18.23 5.65 7.93
CA VAL A 333 17.97 5.94 6.51
C VAL A 333 16.76 5.15 6.01
N MET A 334 15.73 5.01 6.84
CA MET A 334 14.54 4.18 6.55
C MET A 334 13.89 4.45 5.19
N GLY A 335 14.05 5.66 4.66
CA GLY A 335 13.65 6.05 3.30
C GLY A 335 14.15 5.13 2.18
N VAL A 336 15.26 4.40 2.36
CA VAL A 336 15.78 3.49 1.32
C VAL A 336 14.94 2.22 1.12
N GLY A 337 13.94 1.98 1.98
CA GLY A 337 13.12 0.76 1.98
C GLY A 337 12.64 0.28 0.60
N PRO A 338 12.02 1.13 -0.25
CA PRO A 338 11.56 0.74 -1.58
C PRO A 338 12.65 0.18 -2.48
N ALA A 339 13.87 0.71 -2.40
CA ALA A 339 15.01 0.24 -3.20
C ALA A 339 15.40 -1.23 -2.92
N TYR A 340 14.94 -1.80 -1.80
CA TYR A 340 15.17 -3.20 -1.43
C TYR A 340 13.89 -4.03 -1.49
N ALA A 341 12.74 -3.45 -1.12
CA ALA A 341 11.47 -4.16 -1.13
C ALA A 341 10.96 -4.43 -2.57
N ILE A 342 11.11 -3.47 -3.49
CA ILE A 342 10.66 -3.61 -4.88
C ILE A 342 11.35 -4.80 -5.56
N PRO A 343 12.69 -4.91 -5.59
CA PRO A 343 13.35 -6.08 -6.17
C PRO A 343 12.92 -7.40 -5.52
N ALA A 344 12.72 -7.42 -4.19
CA ALA A 344 12.28 -8.62 -3.48
C ALA A 344 10.87 -9.07 -3.91
N ALA A 345 9.91 -8.15 -4.01
CA ALA A 345 8.55 -8.45 -4.43
C ALA A 345 8.48 -8.83 -5.92
N VAL A 346 9.16 -8.10 -6.79
CA VAL A 346 9.25 -8.35 -8.24
C VAL A 346 9.85 -9.73 -8.50
N LYS A 347 10.99 -10.06 -7.89
CA LYS A 347 11.57 -11.40 -7.95
C LYS A 347 10.62 -12.49 -7.43
N SER A 348 9.92 -12.23 -6.32
CA SER A 348 8.94 -13.18 -5.76
C SER A 348 7.72 -13.41 -6.67
N ALA A 349 7.43 -12.46 -7.57
CA ALA A 349 6.41 -12.63 -8.62
C ALA A 349 6.96 -13.35 -9.87
N GLY A 350 8.26 -13.68 -9.89
CA GLY A 350 8.93 -14.20 -11.09
C GLY A 350 9.02 -13.15 -12.19
N LEU A 351 9.28 -11.89 -11.86
CA LEU A 351 9.41 -10.81 -12.83
C LEU A 351 10.78 -10.16 -12.69
N GLU A 352 11.15 -9.39 -13.70
CA GLU A 352 12.23 -8.42 -13.67
C GLU A 352 11.67 -6.99 -13.56
N LEU A 353 12.51 -6.02 -13.20
CA LEU A 353 12.06 -4.62 -13.05
C LEU A 353 11.52 -4.02 -14.36
N GLU A 354 12.03 -4.48 -15.49
CA GLU A 354 11.62 -4.04 -16.83
C GLU A 354 10.21 -4.50 -17.22
N ASP A 355 9.71 -5.58 -16.62
CA ASP A 355 8.35 -6.10 -16.83
C ASP A 355 7.27 -5.21 -16.18
N ILE A 356 7.67 -4.25 -15.33
CA ILE A 356 6.72 -3.43 -14.59
C ILE A 356 6.36 -2.18 -15.41
N ASP A 357 5.06 -1.98 -15.60
CA ASP A 357 4.50 -0.91 -16.41
C ASP A 357 4.17 0.34 -15.59
N LEU A 358 3.84 0.15 -14.31
CA LEU A 358 3.50 1.23 -13.40
C LEU A 358 4.05 1.02 -11.99
N PHE A 359 4.45 2.12 -11.37
CA PHE A 359 4.89 2.17 -9.99
C PHE A 359 4.14 3.25 -9.22
N GLU A 360 3.55 2.88 -8.08
CA GLU A 360 3.09 3.79 -7.04
C GLU A 360 4.09 3.70 -5.87
N ILE A 361 5.07 4.60 -5.86
CA ILE A 361 6.09 4.69 -4.80
C ILE A 361 5.77 5.88 -3.91
N ASN A 362 5.47 5.62 -2.64
CA ASN A 362 5.08 6.67 -1.71
C ASN A 362 6.16 7.77 -1.59
N GLU A 363 5.71 9.02 -1.71
CA GLU A 363 6.56 10.22 -1.68
C GLU A 363 6.60 10.84 -0.28
N ALA A 364 6.90 10.04 0.75
CA ALA A 364 7.00 10.56 2.13
C ALA A 364 7.94 11.78 2.21
N PHE A 365 9.08 11.66 1.54
CA PHE A 365 10.01 12.75 1.27
C PHE A 365 10.58 12.60 -0.14
N ALA A 366 10.87 13.72 -0.81
CA ALA A 366 11.47 13.70 -2.14
C ALA A 366 12.87 13.08 -2.13
N SER A 367 13.65 13.28 -1.06
CA SER A 367 14.99 12.72 -0.87
C SER A 367 15.02 11.20 -1.09
N GLN A 368 14.15 10.47 -0.39
CA GLN A 368 14.06 9.02 -0.45
C GLN A 368 13.39 8.50 -1.73
N PHE A 369 12.43 9.27 -2.26
CA PHE A 369 11.75 8.93 -3.49
C PHE A 369 12.73 8.99 -4.67
N VAL A 370 13.45 10.10 -4.82
CA VAL A 370 14.45 10.29 -5.87
C VAL A 370 15.58 9.26 -5.72
N TYR A 371 16.06 9.01 -4.49
CA TYR A 371 17.04 7.95 -4.24
C TYR A 371 16.54 6.60 -4.75
N SER A 372 15.32 6.19 -4.38
CA SER A 372 14.79 4.87 -4.74
C SER A 372 14.62 4.71 -6.26
N CYS A 373 14.08 5.73 -6.93
CA CYS A 373 13.94 5.73 -8.39
C CYS A 373 15.30 5.63 -9.10
N LYS A 374 16.29 6.43 -8.68
CA LYS A 374 17.65 6.40 -9.26
C LYS A 374 18.36 5.08 -8.99
N LYS A 375 18.28 4.57 -7.75
CA LYS A 375 18.96 3.33 -7.35
C LYS A 375 18.46 2.13 -8.15
N LEU A 376 17.18 2.13 -8.51
CA LEU A 376 16.53 1.07 -9.29
C LEU A 376 16.52 1.35 -10.81
N GLY A 377 17.00 2.51 -11.26
CA GLY A 377 16.97 2.88 -12.68
C GLY A 377 15.57 2.98 -13.28
N LEU A 378 14.58 3.42 -12.49
CA LEU A 378 13.19 3.47 -12.94
C LEU A 378 12.93 4.61 -13.92
N ASP A 379 12.11 4.34 -14.93
CA ASP A 379 11.57 5.37 -15.82
C ASP A 379 10.57 6.27 -15.08
N SER A 380 10.84 7.57 -15.05
CA SER A 380 9.99 8.57 -14.38
C SER A 380 8.58 8.67 -14.96
N GLU A 381 8.36 8.22 -16.21
CA GLU A 381 7.05 8.20 -16.85
C GLU A 381 6.19 7.01 -16.41
N LYS A 382 6.78 6.03 -15.71
CA LYS A 382 6.07 4.90 -15.09
C LYS A 382 5.77 5.11 -13.60
N VAL A 383 6.40 6.10 -12.95
CA VAL A 383 6.29 6.32 -11.49
C VAL A 383 5.32 7.45 -11.17
N ASN A 384 4.37 7.16 -10.26
CA ASN A 384 3.37 8.10 -9.72
C ASN A 384 2.75 8.97 -10.81
N VAL A 385 2.23 8.33 -11.86
CA VAL A 385 1.85 8.97 -13.13
C VAL A 385 0.68 9.95 -12.98
N ASN A 386 -0.09 9.83 -11.90
CA ASN A 386 -1.16 10.75 -11.52
C ASN A 386 -0.75 11.63 -10.32
N GLY A 387 0.55 11.72 -10.01
CA GLY A 387 1.10 12.43 -8.85
C GLY A 387 1.07 11.59 -7.57
N GLY A 388 2.00 11.84 -6.65
CA GLY A 388 2.10 11.11 -5.39
C GLY A 388 1.82 11.96 -4.15
N ALA A 389 2.34 11.52 -3.02
CA ALA A 389 2.00 12.03 -1.69
C ALA A 389 2.51 13.44 -1.38
N MET A 390 3.48 13.99 -2.14
CA MET A 390 3.83 15.41 -2.03
C MET A 390 2.65 16.30 -2.44
N ALA A 391 1.90 15.88 -3.46
CA ALA A 391 0.71 16.59 -3.93
C ALA A 391 -0.59 16.15 -3.27
N LEU A 392 -0.79 14.84 -3.16
CA LEU A 392 -2.04 14.25 -2.69
C LEU A 392 -2.13 14.16 -1.16
N GLY A 393 -0.98 14.09 -0.48
CA GLY A 393 -0.90 13.86 0.97
C GLY A 393 -0.60 12.41 1.36
N HIS A 394 -0.17 12.24 2.61
CA HIS A 394 0.22 10.95 3.20
C HIS A 394 -0.53 10.70 4.53
N PRO A 395 -1.79 10.22 4.48
CA PRO A 395 -2.52 9.77 5.66
C PRO A 395 -2.00 8.41 6.12
N LEU A 396 -0.74 8.32 6.55
CA LEU A 396 0.00 7.14 7.02
C LEU A 396 -0.68 5.80 6.70
N GLY A 397 -1.53 5.28 7.61
CA GLY A 397 -2.19 3.99 7.51
C GLY A 397 -3.07 3.79 6.26
N ALA A 398 -3.70 4.84 5.74
CA ALA A 398 -4.54 4.77 4.54
C ALA A 398 -3.73 4.71 3.23
N THR A 399 -2.46 5.11 3.23
CA THR A 399 -1.70 5.31 1.98
C THR A 399 -1.52 4.02 1.19
N GLY A 400 -1.22 2.91 1.85
CA GLY A 400 -1.06 1.64 1.17
C GLY A 400 -2.32 1.16 0.44
N ALA A 401 -3.48 1.19 1.10
CA ALA A 401 -4.76 0.83 0.49
C ALA A 401 -5.20 1.85 -0.58
N ARG A 402 -4.93 3.14 -0.35
CA ARG A 402 -5.17 4.22 -1.31
C ARG A 402 -4.41 4.00 -2.62
N CYS A 403 -3.11 3.68 -2.53
CA CYS A 403 -2.28 3.40 -3.70
C CYS A 403 -2.74 2.16 -4.47
N VAL A 404 -3.35 1.16 -3.81
CA VAL A 404 -3.98 0.02 -4.52
C VAL A 404 -5.11 0.50 -5.42
N ALA A 405 -5.99 1.39 -4.92
CA ALA A 405 -7.02 1.98 -5.75
C ALA A 405 -6.40 2.77 -6.93
N THR A 406 -5.47 3.69 -6.66
CA THR A 406 -4.85 4.52 -7.68
C THR A 406 -4.13 3.69 -8.77
N LEU A 407 -3.31 2.72 -8.37
CA LEU A 407 -2.57 1.86 -9.29
C LEU A 407 -3.54 1.08 -10.20
N LEU A 408 -4.49 0.35 -9.61
CA LEU A 408 -5.34 -0.55 -10.37
C LEU A 408 -6.30 0.18 -11.31
N HIS A 409 -6.84 1.34 -10.89
CA HIS A 409 -7.68 2.15 -11.77
C HIS A 409 -6.89 2.77 -12.93
N GLU A 410 -5.62 3.14 -12.72
CA GLU A 410 -4.77 3.61 -13.82
C GLU A 410 -4.36 2.47 -14.77
N MET A 411 -4.00 1.29 -14.24
CA MET A 411 -3.73 0.10 -15.06
C MET A 411 -4.97 -0.28 -15.89
N LYS A 412 -6.17 -0.22 -15.29
CA LYS A 412 -7.44 -0.42 -16.01
C LYS A 412 -7.59 0.57 -17.16
N ARG A 413 -7.37 1.87 -16.93
CA ARG A 413 -7.46 2.93 -17.95
C ARG A 413 -6.46 2.76 -19.09
N ARG A 414 -5.24 2.32 -18.79
CA ARG A 414 -4.17 2.12 -19.79
C ARG A 414 -4.36 0.86 -20.63
N GLY A 415 -5.29 -0.04 -20.25
CA GLY A 415 -5.61 -1.23 -21.03
C GLY A 415 -4.59 -2.35 -20.87
N LYS A 416 -4.66 -3.34 -21.76
CA LYS A 416 -3.96 -4.64 -21.64
C LYS A 416 -2.44 -4.53 -21.61
N ASP A 417 -1.89 -3.50 -22.24
CA ASP A 417 -0.44 -3.29 -22.31
C ASP A 417 0.15 -2.84 -20.96
N CYS A 418 -0.69 -2.35 -20.04
CA CYS A 418 -0.29 -2.04 -18.67
C CYS A 418 -0.60 -3.23 -17.76
N ARG A 419 0.20 -4.30 -17.90
CA ARG A 419 -0.03 -5.59 -17.28
C ARG A 419 0.38 -5.64 -15.82
N PHE A 420 1.57 -5.18 -15.47
CA PHE A 420 2.12 -5.30 -14.12
C PHE A 420 2.32 -3.95 -13.46
N GLY A 421 1.95 -3.87 -12.18
CA GLY A 421 2.12 -2.67 -11.38
C GLY A 421 2.70 -3.00 -10.00
N VAL A 422 3.49 -2.08 -9.46
CA VAL A 422 4.09 -2.19 -8.13
C VAL A 422 3.63 -1.06 -7.24
N ILE A 423 3.25 -1.37 -6.01
CA ILE A 423 3.11 -0.37 -4.94
C ILE A 423 4.24 -0.57 -3.96
N SER A 424 4.89 0.52 -3.54
CA SER A 424 5.94 0.45 -2.53
C SER A 424 6.04 1.70 -1.66
N MET A 425 6.57 1.54 -0.46
CA MET A 425 6.78 2.63 0.49
C MET A 425 7.90 2.32 1.47
N CYS A 426 8.62 3.37 1.88
CA CYS A 426 9.46 3.33 3.07
C CYS A 426 8.59 3.25 4.32
N ILE A 427 9.18 2.77 5.41
CA ILE A 427 8.47 2.50 6.66
C ILE A 427 9.34 3.02 7.80
N GLY A 428 8.76 3.89 8.64
CA GLY A 428 9.40 4.37 9.86
C GLY A 428 9.99 3.21 10.67
N THR A 429 11.04 3.51 11.44
CA THR A 429 11.87 2.52 12.18
C THR A 429 12.69 1.55 11.32
N GLY A 430 12.77 1.74 9.99
CA GLY A 430 13.75 1.06 9.14
C GLY A 430 13.22 -0.17 8.44
N MET A 431 12.16 -0.02 7.64
CA MET A 431 11.68 -1.09 6.76
C MET A 431 11.27 -0.55 5.38
N GLY A 432 11.07 -1.45 4.43
CA GLY A 432 10.37 -1.20 3.18
C GLY A 432 9.32 -2.28 2.92
N ALA A 433 8.23 -1.92 2.25
CA ALA A 433 7.27 -2.89 1.73
C ALA A 433 7.02 -2.66 0.24
N ALA A 434 6.77 -3.74 -0.50
CA ALA A 434 6.34 -3.68 -1.88
C ALA A 434 5.36 -4.81 -2.19
N ALA A 435 4.43 -4.55 -3.11
CA ALA A 435 3.50 -5.54 -3.63
C ALA A 435 3.40 -5.45 -5.15
N VAL A 436 3.33 -6.61 -5.81
CA VAL A 436 3.11 -6.73 -7.26
C VAL A 436 1.65 -7.07 -7.53
N PHE A 437 1.06 -6.35 -8.47
CA PHE A 437 -0.28 -6.58 -8.98
C PHE A 437 -0.23 -6.83 -10.48
N GLU A 438 -1.14 -7.68 -10.96
CA GLU A 438 -1.41 -7.87 -12.38
C GLU A 438 -2.80 -7.32 -12.72
N ARG A 439 -2.96 -6.68 -13.87
CA ARG A 439 -4.24 -6.15 -14.34
C ARG A 439 -5.25 -7.27 -14.61
N GLY A 440 -6.50 -7.08 -14.18
CA GLY A 440 -7.55 -8.10 -14.21
C GLY A 440 -7.90 -8.67 -15.59
N ASP A 441 -8.23 -7.85 -16.60
CA ASP A 441 -8.66 -8.41 -17.91
C ASP A 441 -7.53 -9.05 -18.73
N CYS A 442 -6.29 -9.08 -18.24
CA CYS A 442 -5.19 -9.80 -18.90
C CYS A 442 -5.32 -11.31 -18.70
N VAL A 443 -6.13 -11.73 -17.73
CA VAL A 443 -6.36 -13.13 -17.35
C VAL A 443 -7.80 -13.58 -17.54
N ASP A 444 -8.72 -12.69 -17.92
CA ASP A 444 -10.14 -12.98 -18.03
C ASP A 444 -10.60 -12.95 -19.50
N GLU A 445 -10.41 -14.05 -20.23
CA GLU A 445 -11.36 -14.39 -21.28
C GLU A 445 -12.66 -14.89 -20.61
N LEU A 446 -13.39 -13.97 -19.97
CA LEU A 446 -14.79 -14.19 -19.65
C LEU A 446 -15.55 -14.26 -20.99
N ARG A 447 -15.78 -15.49 -21.45
CA ARG A 447 -16.68 -15.89 -22.55
C ARG A 447 -16.39 -15.21 -23.89
N ASN A 448 -15.44 -15.74 -24.67
CA ASN A 448 -15.47 -15.74 -26.16
C ASN A 448 -14.41 -16.66 -26.82
N GLY A 449 -13.86 -17.64 -26.10
CA GLY A 449 -13.05 -18.69 -26.72
C GLY A 449 -13.90 -19.44 -27.75
N ARG A 450 -13.58 -19.30 -29.04
CA ARG A 450 -14.15 -20.14 -30.11
C ARG A 450 -14.09 -21.60 -29.65
N LYS A 451 -15.22 -22.32 -29.73
CA LYS A 451 -15.22 -23.79 -29.65
C LYS A 451 -14.19 -24.31 -30.65
N VAL A 452 -13.03 -24.73 -30.16
CA VAL A 452 -12.13 -25.57 -30.93
C VAL A 452 -12.88 -26.87 -31.11
N GLN A 453 -13.26 -27.17 -32.36
CA GLN A 453 -13.81 -28.48 -32.69
C GLN A 453 -12.80 -29.53 -32.22
N SER A 454 -13.28 -30.49 -31.45
CA SER A 454 -12.49 -31.65 -31.04
C SER A 454 -11.99 -32.36 -32.30
N ASN A 455 -10.72 -32.16 -32.65
CA ASN A 455 -10.05 -33.03 -33.59
C ASN A 455 -9.90 -34.39 -32.90
N ASN A 456 -10.74 -35.33 -33.30
CA ASN A 456 -10.56 -36.76 -33.04
C ASN A 456 -9.23 -37.19 -33.63
N PHE A 457 -8.18 -37.21 -32.82
CA PHE A 457 -6.95 -37.95 -33.09
C PHE A 457 -7.04 -39.37 -32.51
N LEU A 458 -8.15 -40.06 -32.80
CA LEU A 458 -8.13 -41.52 -32.79
C LEU A 458 -7.83 -41.95 -34.22
N SER A 459 -6.60 -42.44 -34.40
CA SER A 459 -6.21 -43.22 -35.57
C SER A 459 -7.24 -44.31 -35.82
N LYS A 460 -7.67 -44.46 -37.08
CA LYS A 460 -8.56 -45.54 -37.53
C LYS A 460 -7.94 -46.94 -37.43
N ASP A 461 -6.71 -47.06 -36.92
CA ASP A 461 -5.97 -48.33 -36.84
C ASP A 461 -5.72 -48.85 -35.41
N ALA A 462 -6.39 -48.30 -34.39
CA ALA A 462 -6.46 -48.94 -33.07
C ALA A 462 -7.82 -49.65 -32.94
N ARG A 463 -7.78 -50.98 -33.07
CA ARG A 463 -8.91 -51.93 -33.10
C ARG A 463 -9.85 -51.84 -31.90
#